data_AF-A0A2P7N1X3-F1
#
_entry.id   AF-A0A2P7N1X3-F1
#
_cell.length_a   1.000
_cell.length_b   1.000
_cell.length_c   1.000
_cell.angle_alpha   90.00
_cell.angle_beta   90.00
_cell.angle_gamma   90.00
#
_symmetry.space_group_name_H-M   'P 1'
#
loop_
_entity.id
_entity.type
_entity.pdbx_description
1 polymer ?
#
loop_
_entity_poly.entity_id
_entity_poly.type
_entity_poly.pdbx_seq_one_letter_code
_entity_poly.pdbx_strand_id
1 'polypeptide(L)' 'MATSSSATRLRVAAHRQRLRLQGLRPVQVWIPDTRTPAFAERAHQDSLAVGTSTMASSDQGFIDSVSELDGW' A
#
# COMPACT_ATOMS: atom_id res chain seq x y z
N MET A 1 -12.12 17.85 -29.68
CA MET A 1 -11.26 16.65 -29.45
C MET A 1 -11.15 16.42 -27.96
N ALA A 2 -11.69 15.31 -27.44
CA ALA A 2 -11.59 15.00 -26.02
C ALA A 2 -10.13 14.74 -25.65
N THR A 3 -9.57 15.57 -24.77
CA THR A 3 -8.15 15.48 -24.37
C THR A 3 -7.91 14.19 -23.57
N SER A 4 -6.75 13.57 -23.76
CA SER A 4 -6.35 12.29 -23.12
C SER A 4 -6.51 12.28 -21.59
N SER A 5 -6.45 13.46 -20.94
CA SER A 5 -6.70 13.64 -19.52
C SER A 5 -8.11 13.18 -19.10
N SER A 6 -9.12 13.38 -19.96
CA SER A 6 -10.51 12.99 -19.70
C SER A 6 -10.67 11.46 -19.71
N ALA A 7 -10.02 10.80 -20.66
CA ALA A 7 -10.02 9.34 -20.76
C ALA A 7 -9.32 8.68 -19.56
N THR A 8 -8.22 9.27 -19.06
CA THR A 8 -7.54 8.78 -17.85
C THR A 8 -8.40 8.96 -16.59
N ARG A 9 -9.06 10.12 -16.43
CA ARG A 9 -9.99 10.33 -15.30
C ARG A 9 -11.12 9.30 -15.27
N LEU A 10 -11.71 9.00 -16.42
CA LEU A 10 -12.75 7.97 -16.55
C LEU A 10 -12.24 6.58 -16.18
N ARG A 11 -11.06 6.19 -16.66
CA ARG A 11 -10.44 4.89 -16.30
C ARG A 11 -10.17 4.77 -14.80
N VAL A 12 -9.62 5.82 -14.17
CA VAL A 12 -9.36 5.85 -12.72
C VAL A 12 -10.67 5.77 -11.94
N ALA A 13 -11.71 6.49 -12.37
CA ALA A 13 -13.03 6.45 -11.75
C ALA A 13 -13.66 5.04 -11.82
N ALA A 14 -13.64 4.41 -13.00
CA ALA A 14 -14.15 3.06 -13.21
C ALA A 14 -13.39 2.01 -12.37
N HIS A 15 -12.06 2.13 -12.28
CA HIS A 15 -11.25 1.24 -11.45
C HIS A 15 -11.59 1.37 -9.96
N ARG A 16 -11.69 2.60 -9.44
CA ARG A 16 -12.10 2.85 -8.04
C ARG A 16 -13.52 2.35 -7.76
N GLN A 17 -14.44 2.42 -8.73
CA GLN A 17 -15.80 1.87 -8.61
C GLN A 17 -15.77 0.36 -8.42
N ARG A 18 -14.99 -0.38 -9.23
CA ARG A 18 -14.83 -1.84 -9.08
C ARG A 18 -14.27 -2.23 -7.71
N LEU A 19 -13.22 -1.54 -7.25
CA LEU A 19 -12.63 -1.82 -5.93
C LEU A 19 -13.63 -1.55 -4.79
N ARG A 20 -14.46 -0.50 -4.89
CA ARG A 20 -15.51 -0.24 -3.90
C ARG A 20 -16.58 -1.33 -3.85
N LEU A 21 -16.95 -1.90 -4.99
CA LEU A 21 -17.89 -3.02 -5.04
C LEU A 21 -17.32 -4.29 -4.41
N GLN A 22 -15.98 -4.45 -4.39
CA GLN A 22 -15.28 -5.51 -3.68
C GLN A 22 -15.09 -5.20 -2.17
N GLY A 23 -15.65 -4.11 -1.66
CA GLY A 23 -15.53 -3.70 -0.26
C GLY A 23 -14.24 -2.92 0.08
N LEU A 24 -13.40 -2.62 -0.90
CA LEU A 24 -12.13 -1.91 -0.69
C LEU A 24 -12.31 -0.39 -0.71
N ARG A 25 -11.63 0.31 0.20
CA ARG A 25 -11.61 1.78 0.27
C ARG A 25 -10.21 2.31 -0.04
N PRO A 26 -10.05 3.20 -1.03
CA PRO A 26 -8.76 3.83 -1.29
C PRO A 26 -8.37 4.74 -0.13
N VAL A 27 -7.16 4.59 0.39
CA VAL A 27 -6.55 5.49 1.36
C VAL A 27 -5.43 6.26 0.65
N GLN A 28 -5.38 7.58 0.87
CA GLN A 28 -4.28 8.43 0.42
C GLN A 28 -3.54 8.93 1.65
N VAL A 29 -2.25 8.63 1.71
CA VAL A 29 -1.34 9.08 2.75
C VAL A 29 -0.19 9.83 2.09
N TRP A 30 0.30 10.86 2.77
CA TRP A 30 1.52 11.55 2.37
C TRP A 30 2.70 10.86 3.05
N ILE A 31 3.69 10.49 2.25
CA ILE A 31 4.92 9.84 2.70
C ILE A 31 6.08 10.80 2.46
N PRO A 32 7.12 10.84 3.32
CA PRO A 32 8.32 11.61 3.06
C PRO A 32 8.99 11.21 1.73
N ASP A 33 9.87 12.07 1.21
CA ASP A 33 10.59 11.76 -0.03
C ASP A 33 11.47 10.50 0.14
N THR A 34 11.03 9.41 -0.47
CA THR A 34 11.63 8.08 -0.38
C THR A 34 12.98 7.97 -1.08
N ARG A 35 13.38 9.00 -1.84
CA ARG A 35 14.69 9.06 -2.51
C ARG A 35 15.80 9.58 -1.60
N THR A 36 15.45 10.15 -0.46
CA THR A 36 16.45 10.70 0.47
C THR A 36 17.12 9.57 1.26
N PRO A 37 18.44 9.64 1.51
CA PRO A 37 19.12 8.66 2.38
C PRO A 37 18.51 8.59 3.78
N ALA A 38 18.03 9.72 4.31
CA ALA A 38 17.37 9.80 5.61
C ALA A 38 16.08 8.96 5.67
N PHE A 39 15.31 8.89 4.58
CA PHE A 39 14.15 8.00 4.52
C PHE A 39 14.57 6.53 4.63
N ALA A 40 15.61 6.11 3.92
CA ALA A 40 16.09 4.74 3.96
C ALA A 40 16.59 4.35 5.36
N GLU A 41 17.35 5.23 6.02
CA GLU A 41 17.81 5.03 7.39
C GLU A 41 16.64 4.90 8.37
N ARG A 42 15.67 5.82 8.30
CA ARG A 42 14.51 5.79 9.18
C ARG A 42 13.63 4.58 8.92
N ALA A 43 13.37 4.24 7.66
CA ALA A 43 12.59 3.06 7.29
C ALA A 43 13.26 1.78 7.81
N HIS A 44 14.58 1.70 7.78
CA HIS A 44 15.32 0.58 8.36
C HIS A 44 15.14 0.50 9.88
N GLN A 45 15.32 1.62 10.59
CA GLN A 45 15.11 1.70 12.04
C GLN A 45 13.68 1.34 12.46
N ASP A 46 12.68 1.88 11.75
CA ASP A 46 11.27 1.61 12.03
C ASP A 46 10.93 0.13 11.75
N SER A 47 11.48 -0.45 10.67
CA SER A 47 11.29 -1.86 10.35
C SER A 47 11.87 -2.77 11.44
N LEU A 48 13.06 -2.45 11.95
CA LEU A 48 13.67 -3.18 13.07
C LEU A 48 12.83 -3.06 14.34
N ALA A 49 12.31 -1.87 14.64
CA ALA A 49 11.45 -1.66 15.81
C ALA A 49 10.16 -2.49 15.73
N VAL A 50 9.52 -2.56 14.56
CA VAL A 50 8.33 -3.40 14.36
C VAL A 50 8.69 -4.88 14.48
N GLY A 51 9.75 -5.33 13.80
CA GLY A 51 10.17 -6.73 13.78
C GLY A 51 10.67 -7.27 15.12
N THR A 52 11.09 -6.39 16.03
CA THR A 52 11.51 -6.76 17.39
C THR A 52 10.46 -6.44 18.45
N SER A 53 9.30 -5.94 18.05
CA SER A 53 8.21 -5.62 18.97
C SER A 53 7.60 -6.89 19.56
N THR A 54 6.93 -6.77 20.72
CA THR A 54 6.18 -7.87 21.33
C THR A 54 5.07 -8.41 20.42
N MET A 55 4.60 -7.60 19.46
CA MET A 55 3.53 -7.97 18.53
C MET A 55 4.07 -8.65 17.25
N ALA A 56 5.38 -8.68 17.03
CA ALA A 56 5.98 -9.14 15.77
C ALA A 56 5.48 -10.51 15.30
N SER A 57 5.34 -11.49 16.21
CA SER A 57 4.82 -12.81 15.86
C SER A 57 3.33 -12.81 15.49
N SER A 58 2.53 -11.98 16.17
CA SER A 58 1.11 -11.83 15.85
C SER A 58 0.91 -11.10 14.53
N ASP A 59 1.68 -10.04 14.30
CA ASP A 59 1.66 -9.28 13.06
C ASP A 59 2.05 -10.16 11.88
N GLN A 60 3.15 -10.93 12.01
CA GLN A 60 3.58 -11.87 10.99
C GLN A 60 2.53 -12.95 10.74
N GLY A 61 1.94 -13.54 11.80
CA GLY A 61 0.89 -14.54 11.65
C GLY A 61 -0.36 -14.01 10.95
N PHE A 62 -0.73 -12.75 11.18
CA PHE A 62 -1.81 -12.09 10.43
C PHE A 62 -1.44 -11.94 8.96
N ILE A 63 -0.25 -11.41 8.65
CA ILE A 63 0.23 -11.23 7.27
C ILE A 63 0.24 -12.56 6.52
N ASP A 64 0.77 -13.62 7.12
CA ASP A 64 0.80 -14.96 6.52
C ASP A 64 -0.61 -15.48 6.25
N SER A 65 -1.57 -15.22 7.13
CA SER A 65 -2.97 -15.67 6.97
C SER A 65 -3.74 -14.99 5.84
N VAL A 66 -3.35 -13.76 5.48
CA VAL A 66 -4.03 -12.97 4.43
C VAL A 66 -3.26 -12.92 3.11
N SER A 67 -2.03 -13.43 3.09
CA SER A 67 -1.20 -13.46 1.89
C SER A 67 -1.60 -14.63 0.99
N GLU A 68 -2.02 -14.34 -0.23
CA GLU A 68 -2.21 -15.33 -1.28
C GLU A 68 -0.84 -15.60 -1.94
N LEU A 69 -0.04 -16.45 -1.30
CA LEU A 69 1.32 -16.80 -1.75
C LEU A 69 1.31 -17.89 -2.85
N ASP A 70 0.20 -18.58 -3.02
CA ASP A 70 0.03 -19.58 -4.07
C ASP A 70 -0.46 -18.90 -5.37
N GLY A 71 0.45 -18.68 -6.32
CA GLY A 71 0.09 -18.16 -7.66
C GLY A 71 0.98 -17.06 -8.24
N TRP A 72 2.10 -16.74 -7.59
CA TRP A 72 3.22 -16.01 -8.19
C TRP A 72 4.23 -16.96 -8.85
#